data_AF-A0A1A8REZ8-F1
#
_entry.id   AF-A0A1A8REZ8-F1
#
_cell.length_a   1.000
_cell.length_b   1.000
_cell.length_c   1.000
_cell.angle_alpha   90.00
_cell.angle_beta   90.00
_cell.angle_gamma   90.00
#
_symmetry.space_group_name_H-M   'P 1'
#
loop_
_entity.id
_entity.type
_entity.pdbx_description
1 polymer ?
#
loop_
_entity_poly.entity_id
_entity_poly.type
_entity_poly.pdbx_seq_one_letter_code
_entity_poly.pdbx_strand_id
1 'polypeptide(L)'
;EVEFKLEIKNLVLSDSKGHDLQKDIVVRVASKGDKQVWIWSKTKFVNRKFLMEDVYQQFQAKQSGENRAEGLPAVALPRDKDPFWDPVEPLLLGTAHLWLQSLAFRIS
;
A
#
# COMPACT_ATOMS: atom_id res chain seq x y z
N GLU A 1 -0.95 -4.22 -14.18
CA GLU A 1 -1.56 -2.89 -14.34
C GLU A 1 -2.16 -2.45 -13.01
N VAL A 2 -1.90 -1.21 -12.59
CA VAL A 2 -2.37 -0.65 -11.32
C VAL A 2 -3.34 0.49 -11.61
N GLU A 3 -4.45 0.53 -10.90
CA GLU A 3 -5.50 1.54 -11.00
C GLU A 3 -5.47 2.46 -9.77
N PHE A 4 -5.55 3.77 -10.00
CA PHE A 4 -5.64 4.78 -8.96
C PHE A 4 -7.02 5.43 -8.97
N LYS A 5 -7.68 5.44 -7.82
CA LYS A 5 -8.97 6.08 -7.63
C LYS A 5 -8.91 7.05 -6.45
N LEU A 6 -9.27 8.30 -6.70
CA LEU A 6 -9.40 9.31 -5.65
C LEU A 6 -10.66 9.04 -4.83
N GLU A 7 -10.51 9.01 -3.51
CA GLU A 7 -11.62 8.83 -2.57
C GLU A 7 -11.55 9.86 -1.45
N ILE A 8 -12.71 10.33 -1.00
CA ILE A 8 -12.84 11.20 0.17
C ILE A 8 -13.39 10.33 1.28
N LYS A 9 -12.57 10.07 2.29
CA LYS A 9 -13.02 9.39 3.51
C LYS A 9 -13.56 10.43 4.47
N ASN A 10 -14.79 10.25 4.88
CA ASN A 10 -15.34 10.99 6.00
C ASN A 10 -14.88 10.28 7.27
N LEU A 11 -13.89 10.83 7.99
CA LEU A 11 -13.36 10.14 9.17
C LEU A 11 -14.32 10.18 10.36
N VAL A 12 -15.36 11.01 10.29
CA VAL A 12 -16.44 11.06 11.27
C VAL A 12 -17.74 11.40 10.50
N LEU A 13 -18.91 10.90 10.89
CA LEU A 13 -20.23 11.40 10.45
C LEU A 13 -20.63 12.51 11.42
N SER A 14 -21.05 13.70 10.96
CA SER A 14 -21.37 14.81 11.88
C SER A 14 -22.54 14.30 12.63
N ASP A 15 -22.41 14.27 13.96
CA ASP A 15 -23.59 14.07 14.75
C ASP A 15 -24.52 15.28 14.53
N SER A 16 -25.78 15.10 14.93
CA SER A 16 -26.80 16.14 14.87
C SER A 16 -26.50 17.38 15.73
N LYS A 17 -25.30 17.48 16.34
CA LYS A 17 -24.87 18.54 17.27
C LYS A 17 -23.75 19.44 16.72
N GLY A 18 -23.28 19.24 15.48
CA GLY A 18 -22.46 20.23 14.77
C GLY A 18 -20.94 20.15 15.02
N HIS A 19 -20.40 19.01 15.43
CA HIS A 19 -18.95 18.82 15.50
C HIS A 19 -18.37 18.46 14.11
N ASP A 20 -17.18 19.00 13.85
CA ASP A 20 -16.54 18.99 12.54
C ASP A 20 -16.19 17.59 12.06
N LEU A 21 -16.41 17.35 10.76
CA LEU A 21 -16.07 16.10 10.10
C LEU A 21 -14.83 16.29 9.29
N GLN A 22 -13.73 15.90 9.91
CA GLN A 22 -12.47 15.87 9.21
C GLN A 22 -12.60 14.92 8.01
N LYS A 23 -12.62 15.51 6.82
CA LYS A 23 -12.62 14.79 5.55
C LYS A 23 -11.17 14.61 5.13
N ASP A 24 -10.77 13.36 4.99
CA ASP A 24 -9.44 13.01 4.54
C ASP A 24 -9.46 12.54 3.10
N ILE A 25 -8.57 13.14 2.31
CA ILE A 25 -8.34 12.73 0.92
C ILE A 25 -7.39 11.53 0.93
N VAL A 26 -7.86 10.44 0.33
CA VAL A 26 -7.09 9.22 0.17
C VAL A 26 -7.12 8.74 -1.28
N VAL A 27 -6.16 7.89 -1.63
CA VAL A 27 -6.08 7.27 -2.95
C VAL A 27 -6.21 5.78 -2.78
N ARG A 28 -7.25 5.19 -3.37
CA ARG A 28 -7.38 3.75 -3.51
C ARG A 28 -6.52 3.27 -4.67
N VAL A 29 -5.60 2.37 -4.38
CA VAL A 29 -4.67 1.78 -5.34
C VAL A 29 -5.02 0.32 -5.48
N ALA A 30 -5.38 -0.12 -6.69
CA ALA A 30 -5.77 -1.50 -6.95
C ALA A 30 -4.88 -2.13 -8.01
N SER A 31 -4.27 -3.26 -7.70
CA SER A 31 -3.54 -4.05 -8.67
C SER A 31 -4.50 -5.07 -9.31
N LYS A 32 -4.65 -4.99 -10.64
CA LYS A 32 -5.62 -5.80 -11.39
C LYS A 32 -5.24 -7.29 -11.42
N GLY A 33 -3.97 -7.63 -11.26
CA GLY A 33 -3.46 -9.00 -11.41
C GLY A 33 -3.57 -9.86 -10.16
N ASP A 34 -3.31 -9.28 -8.99
CA ASP A 34 -3.21 -9.98 -7.71
C ASP A 34 -4.37 -9.64 -6.75
N LYS A 35 -5.34 -8.83 -7.21
CA LYS A 35 -6.50 -8.35 -6.44
C LYS A 35 -6.11 -7.59 -5.16
N GLN A 36 -4.88 -7.09 -5.08
CA GLN A 36 -4.41 -6.30 -3.95
C GLN A 36 -4.99 -4.88 -4.04
N VAL A 37 -5.40 -4.36 -2.88
CA VAL A 37 -5.98 -3.02 -2.75
C VAL A 37 -5.34 -2.33 -1.56
N TRP A 38 -4.78 -1.15 -1.80
CA TRP A 38 -4.23 -0.27 -0.78
C TRP A 38 -4.99 1.03 -0.72
N ILE A 39 -4.94 1.68 0.45
CA ILE A 39 -5.39 3.06 0.62
C ILE A 39 -4.18 3.88 1.04
N TRP A 40 -3.79 4.84 0.20
CA TRP A 40 -2.70 5.75 0.48
C TRP A 40 -3.23 7.10 0.94
N SER A 41 -2.58 7.70 1.93
CA SER A 41 -2.78 9.11 2.24
C SER A 41 -2.32 9.99 1.08
N LYS A 42 -2.82 11.23 1.02
CA LYS A 42 -2.34 12.24 0.06
C LYS A 42 -0.81 12.34 0.06
N THR A 43 -0.19 12.43 1.24
CA THR A 43 1.28 12.54 1.38
C THR A 43 2.00 11.32 0.82
N LYS A 44 1.52 10.11 1.13
CA LYS A 44 2.11 8.85 0.62
C LYS A 44 2.02 8.79 -0.91
N PHE A 45 0.88 9.18 -1.48
CA PHE A 45 0.70 9.24 -2.93
C PHE A 45 1.65 10.25 -3.59
N VAL A 46 1.77 11.46 -3.06
CA VAL A 46 2.68 12.49 -3.62
C VAL A 46 4.14 12.02 -3.59
N ASN A 47 4.58 11.43 -2.48
CA ASN A 47 5.94 10.89 -2.39
C ASN A 47 6.19 9.78 -3.41
N ARG A 48 5.21 8.87 -3.60
CA ARG A 48 5.32 7.78 -4.57
C ARG A 48 5.23 8.27 -6.02
N LYS A 49 4.45 9.31 -6.30
CA LYS A 49 4.36 9.95 -7.64
C LYS A 49 5.75 10.39 -8.12
N PHE A 50 6.53 11.02 -7.25
CA PHE A 50 7.89 11.43 -7.56
C PHE A 50 8.78 10.24 -7.97
N LEU A 51 8.67 9.12 -7.27
CA LEU A 51 9.40 7.89 -7.60
C LEU A 51 8.90 7.27 -8.93
N MET A 52 7.59 7.29 -9.18
CA MET A 52 7.02 6.82 -10.46
C MET A 52 7.55 7.65 -11.65
N GLU A 53 7.65 8.96 -11.48
CA GLU A 53 8.19 9.86 -12.50
C GLU A 53 9.66 9.58 -12.80
N ASP A 54 10.49 9.37 -11.78
CA ASP A 54 11.89 8.98 -11.94
C ASP A 54 12.04 7.63 -12.69
N VAL A 55 11.28 6.61 -12.29
CA VAL A 55 11.27 5.30 -12.98
C VAL A 55 10.84 5.43 -14.44
N TYR A 56 9.83 6.25 -14.72
CA TYR A 56 9.37 6.50 -16.08
C TYR A 56 10.45 7.19 -16.93
N GLN A 57 11.12 8.21 -16.40
CA GLN A 57 12.22 8.90 -17.09
C GLN A 57 13.38 7.96 -17.40
N GLN A 58 13.78 7.12 -16.44
CA GLN A 58 14.84 6.12 -16.64
C GLN A 58 14.45 5.09 -17.72
N PHE A 59 13.19 4.67 -17.74
CA PHE A 59 12.67 3.78 -18.78
C PHE A 59 12.76 4.44 -20.16
N GLN A 60 12.31 5.69 -20.30
CA GLN A 60 12.37 6.45 -21.55
C GLN A 60 13.81 6.67 -22.04
N ALA A 61 14.73 7.02 -21.14
CA ALA A 61 16.13 7.20 -21.46
C ALA A 61 16.77 5.90 -22.00
N LYS A 62 16.44 4.76 -21.40
CA LYS A 62 16.92 3.43 -21.86
C LYS A 62 16.35 3.04 -23.22
N GLN A 63 15.11 3.42 -23.54
CA GLN A 63 14.52 3.17 -24.86
C GLN A 63 15.11 4.04 -25.98
N SER A 64 15.69 5.20 -25.65
CA SER A 64 16.28 6.13 -26.64
C SER A 64 17.73 5.81 -27.01
N GLY A 65 18.43 4.94 -26.27
CA GLY A 65 19.81 4.54 -26.56
C GLY A 65 19.89 3.39 -27.57
N GLU A 66 20.87 3.43 -28.49
CA GLU A 66 21.04 2.50 -29.63
C GLU A 66 21.20 1.01 -29.29
N ASN A 67 21.35 0.63 -28.02
CA ASN A 67 21.36 -0.78 -27.60
C ASN A 67 19.92 -1.26 -27.35
N ARG A 68 19.16 -1.46 -28.43
CA ARG A 68 17.94 -2.29 -28.45
C ARG A 68 18.33 -3.74 -28.18
N ALA A 69 18.74 -4.06 -26.96
CA ALA A 69 18.76 -5.42 -26.50
C ALA A 69 17.29 -5.88 -26.48
N GLU A 70 16.99 -6.80 -27.40
CA GLU A 70 15.70 -7.41 -27.63
C GLU A 70 14.98 -7.72 -26.30
N GLY A 71 13.80 -7.13 -26.11
CA GLY A 71 12.80 -7.64 -25.17
C GLY A 71 13.15 -7.62 -23.68
N LEU A 72 14.02 -6.74 -23.19
CA LEU A 72 14.15 -6.57 -21.74
C LEU A 72 12.83 -6.04 -21.16
N PRO A 73 12.19 -6.75 -20.22
CA PRO A 73 10.93 -6.30 -19.63
C PRO A 73 11.20 -4.96 -18.95
N ALA A 74 10.21 -4.06 -18.97
CA ALA A 74 10.21 -2.81 -18.20
C ALA A 74 10.96 -3.06 -16.88
N VAL A 75 12.13 -2.43 -16.73
CA VAL A 75 13.12 -2.68 -15.66
C VAL A 75 12.43 -3.30 -14.46
N ALA A 76 12.54 -4.61 -14.30
CA ALA A 76 11.90 -5.31 -13.19
C ALA A 76 12.64 -4.86 -11.93
N LEU A 77 12.19 -3.74 -11.37
CA LEU A 77 12.76 -3.18 -10.16
C LEU A 77 12.61 -4.24 -9.06
N PRO A 78 13.63 -4.39 -8.20
CA PRO A 78 13.45 -5.09 -6.93
C PRO A 78 12.16 -4.61 -6.25
N ARG A 79 11.42 -5.53 -5.62
CA ARG A 79 10.08 -5.25 -5.07
C ARG A 79 10.07 -4.08 -4.08
N ASP A 80 11.14 -3.95 -3.31
CA ASP A 80 11.41 -2.85 -2.37
C ASP A 80 11.61 -1.49 -3.04
N LYS A 81 11.92 -1.47 -4.34
CA LYS A 81 12.09 -0.27 -5.17
C LYS A 81 10.92 -0.02 -6.12
N ASP A 82 9.93 -0.91 -6.13
CA ASP A 82 8.73 -0.75 -6.97
C ASP A 82 7.84 0.37 -6.39
N PRO A 83 7.71 1.53 -7.06
CA PRO A 83 6.94 2.65 -6.52
C PRO A 83 5.43 2.41 -6.52
N PHE A 84 4.95 1.38 -7.24
CA PHE A 84 3.55 1.00 -7.33
C PHE A 84 3.12 -0.01 -6.26
N TRP A 85 4.08 -0.60 -5.53
CA TRP A 85 3.82 -1.66 -4.56
C TRP A 85 4.00 -1.19 -3.11
N ASP A 86 3.21 -1.75 -2.21
CA ASP A 86 3.21 -1.45 -0.78
C ASP A 86 3.10 -2.77 0.01
N PRO A 87 3.93 -3.02 1.03
CA PRO A 87 3.80 -4.21 1.85
C PRO A 87 2.44 -4.23 2.54
N VAL A 88 1.89 -5.42 2.74
CA VAL A 88 0.71 -5.60 3.58
C VAL A 88 1.14 -5.35 5.03
N GLU A 89 0.71 -4.24 5.61
CA GLU A 89 0.99 -3.96 7.02
C GLU A 89 0.24 -4.98 7.89
N PRO A 90 0.91 -5.58 8.90
CA PRO A 90 0.25 -6.50 9.81
C PRO A 90 -0.82 -5.74 10.61
N LEU A 91 -2.08 -6.10 10.40
CA LEU A 91 -3.21 -5.56 11.14
C LEU A 91 -3.42 -6.41 12.41
N LEU A 92 -3.26 -5.80 13.59
CA LEU A 92 -3.65 -6.45 14.85
C LEU A 92 -5.17 -6.58 14.89
N LEU A 93 -5.67 -7.80 14.68
CA LEU A 93 -7.12 -8.09 14.72
C LEU A 93 -7.65 -8.23 16.15
N GLY A 94 -6.78 -8.59 17.10
CA GLY A 94 -7.16 -8.77 18.49
C GLY A 94 -6.02 -9.29 19.35
N THR A 95 -6.26 -9.33 20.66
CA THR A 95 -5.34 -9.86 21.65
C THR A 95 -6.06 -10.93 22.48
N ALA A 96 -5.33 -11.96 22.90
CA ALA A 96 -5.83 -12.99 23.79
C ALA A 96 -4.92 -13.08 25.00
N HIS A 97 -5.50 -13.10 26.20
CA HIS A 97 -4.78 -13.26 27.46
C HIS A 97 -4.85 -14.72 27.87
N LEU A 98 -3.69 -15.36 28.02
CA LEU A 98 -3.57 -16.75 28.45
C LEU A 98 -2.94 -16.79 29.83
N TRP A 99 -3.53 -17.59 30.74
CA TRP A 99 -2.97 -17.87 32.05
C TRP A 99 -2.72 -19.38 32.15
N LEU A 100 -1.51 -19.76 32.57
CA LEU A 100 -1.13 -21.16 32.77
C LEU A 100 -1.34 -21.52 34.24
N GLN A 101 -2.10 -22.58 34.50
CA GLN A 101 -2.21 -23.17 35.84
C GLN A 101 -1.55 -24.54 35.82
N SER A 102 -0.51 -24.72 36.64
CA SER A 102 0.12 -26.03 36.83
C SER A 102 -0.88 -26.98 37.49
N LEU A 103 -1.21 -28.08 36.81
CA LEU A 103 -1.95 -29.19 37.40
C LEU A 103 -0.93 -30.16 38.00
N ALA A 104 -0.82 -30.17 39.33
CA ALA A 104 -0.09 -31.23 40.01
C ALA A 104 -0.89 -32.54 39.89
N PHE A 105 -0.58 -33.34 38.88
CA PHE A 105 -1.15 -34.67 38.72
C PHE A 105 -0.43 -35.63 39.68
N ARG A 106 -1.11 -36.07 40.74
CA ARG A 106 -0.65 -37.22 41.54
C ARG A 106 -1.03 -38.48 40.76
N ILE A 107 -0.05 -39.11 40.11
CA ILE A 107 -0.17 -40.52 39.72
C ILE A 107 0.00 -41.30 41.02
N SER A 108 -1.10 -41.79 41.59
CA SER A 108 -1.08 -42.84 42.61
C SER A 108 -1.16 -44.19 41.93
#